data_AF-A0A2N2XRL3-F1
#
_entry.id   AF-A0A2N2XRL3-F1
#
_cell.length_a   1.000
_cell.length_b   1.000
_cell.length_c   1.000
_cell.angle_alpha   90.00
_cell.angle_beta   90.00
_cell.angle_gamma   90.00
#
_symmetry.space_group_name_H-M   'P 1'
#
loop_
_entity.id
_entity.type
_entity.pdbx_description
1 polymer ?
#
loop_
_entity_poly.entity_id
_entity_poly.type
_entity_poly.pdbx_seq_one_letter_code
_entity_poly.pdbx_strand_id
1 'polypeptide(L)'
;MKKCIIVLISIFGFVFVQAQNKDTIVLKQNIKVAAKAQHICLWGDTKRMELHPNGKIYQFKDNLEDGKYTAFFDKKYKDTAMVVVIENGELNGLLQRWDDGELVEECEYKNGLKNGWRKLYFYTKEHGIFLNIQKCEDGACIEVHTEW
;
A
#
# COMPACT_ATOMS: atom_id res chain seq x y z
N MET A 1 8.07 64.50 28.70
CA MET A 1 9.10 64.53 27.64
C MET A 1 10.49 64.49 28.26
N LYS A 2 11.14 63.32 28.31
CA LYS A 2 12.60 63.15 28.29
C LYS A 2 12.86 61.84 27.54
N LYS A 3 13.55 61.96 26.40
CA LYS A 3 13.96 60.86 25.52
C LYS A 3 15.25 60.25 26.10
N CYS A 4 15.35 58.93 26.14
CA CYS A 4 16.63 58.23 26.24
C CYS A 4 16.76 57.31 25.02
N ILE A 5 17.85 57.52 24.29
CA ILE A 5 18.29 56.80 23.09
C ILE A 5 19.58 56.05 23.49
N ILE A 6 20.01 55.13 22.61
CA ILE A 6 21.30 54.41 22.52
C ILE A 6 21.27 53.08 23.33
N VAL A 7 21.58 51.89 22.81
CA VAL A 7 22.62 51.46 21.84
C VAL A 7 22.19 50.23 21.02
N LEU A 8 22.51 50.25 19.73
CA LEU A 8 22.58 49.11 18.79
C LEU A 8 23.82 48.26 19.07
N ILE A 9 23.66 46.93 19.25
CA ILE A 9 24.73 45.97 18.95
C ILE A 9 24.16 44.86 18.07
N SER A 10 24.64 44.87 16.83
CA SER A 10 24.50 43.85 15.81
C SER A 10 25.48 42.70 16.04
N ILE A 11 25.02 41.45 16.16
CA ILE A 11 25.77 40.24 15.73
C ILE A 11 24.70 39.18 15.39
N PHE A 12 24.28 39.08 14.13
CA PHE A 12 24.77 38.07 13.17
C PHE A 12 24.80 36.65 13.74
N GLY A 13 23.69 35.94 13.57
CA GLY A 13 23.53 34.52 13.88
C GLY A 13 22.46 33.94 12.98
N PHE A 14 22.73 33.94 11.68
CA PHE A 14 21.96 33.25 10.67
C PHE A 14 21.98 31.76 11.02
N VAL A 15 20.93 31.27 11.66
CA VAL A 15 20.59 29.84 11.60
C VAL A 15 19.27 29.76 10.86
N PHE A 16 19.40 29.66 9.54
CA PHE A 16 18.38 29.00 8.74
C PHE A 16 18.21 27.60 9.30
N VAL A 17 17.27 27.43 10.22
CA VAL A 17 16.68 26.11 10.44
C VAL A 17 15.73 25.92 9.26
N GLN A 18 16.25 25.43 8.13
CA GLN A 18 15.42 24.66 7.24
C GLN A 18 15.10 23.37 7.97
N ALA A 19 14.05 23.40 8.79
CA ALA A 19 13.40 22.18 9.22
C ALA A 19 12.83 21.59 7.92
N GLN A 20 13.47 20.52 7.44
CA GLN A 20 12.94 19.73 6.37
C GLN A 20 11.54 19.29 6.78
N ASN A 21 10.52 19.82 6.12
CA ASN A 21 9.22 19.16 6.07
C ASN A 21 9.46 17.86 5.32
N LYS A 22 9.92 16.84 6.05
CA LYS A 22 9.67 15.47 5.65
C LYS A 22 8.18 15.33 5.82
N ASP A 23 7.47 15.37 4.70
CA ASP A 23 6.08 14.96 4.59
C ASP A 23 6.01 13.49 4.99
N THR A 24 6.09 13.26 6.30
CA THR A 24 5.81 11.99 6.89
C THR A 24 4.31 11.92 6.78
N ILE A 25 3.82 11.13 5.83
CA ILE A 25 2.43 10.71 5.79
C ILE A 25 2.18 10.04 7.14
N VAL A 26 1.70 10.83 8.11
CA VAL A 26 1.14 10.29 9.34
C VAL A 26 -0.15 9.64 8.90
N LEU A 27 -0.08 8.33 8.65
CA LEU A 27 -1.27 7.49 8.62
C LEU A 27 -1.90 7.64 10.00
N LYS A 28 -2.83 8.58 10.15
CA LYS A 28 -3.79 8.61 11.24
C LYS A 28 -4.60 7.33 11.10
N GLN A 29 -4.10 6.25 11.70
CA GLN A 29 -4.86 5.02 11.83
C GLN A 29 -6.16 5.40 12.52
N ASN A 30 -7.27 5.12 11.85
CA ASN A 30 -8.57 5.24 12.44
C ASN A 30 -8.69 4.04 13.40
N ILE A 31 -8.41 4.26 14.70
CA ILE A 31 -8.27 3.25 15.77
C ILE A 31 -9.64 2.60 16.14
N LYS A 32 -10.55 2.41 15.17
CA LYS A 32 -11.88 1.81 15.38
C LYS A 32 -12.23 0.69 14.41
N VAL A 33 -11.22 0.00 13.85
CA VAL A 33 -11.38 -1.35 13.31
C VAL A 33 -10.49 -2.25 14.18
N ALA A 34 -11.10 -2.93 15.14
CA ALA A 34 -10.43 -3.59 16.26
C ALA A 34 -9.37 -4.63 15.82
N ALA A 35 -8.13 -4.39 16.26
CA ALA A 35 -6.98 -5.28 16.41
C ALA A 35 -7.01 -6.67 15.74
N LYS A 36 -7.01 -6.72 14.40
CA LYS A 36 -6.51 -7.93 13.71
C LYS A 36 -4.99 -7.94 13.77
N ALA A 37 -4.42 -9.12 13.99
CA ALA A 37 -2.97 -9.32 14.03
C ALA A 37 -2.32 -8.77 12.74
N GLN A 38 -1.14 -8.18 12.86
CA GLN A 38 -0.37 -7.71 11.71
C GLN A 38 0.78 -8.66 11.45
N HIS A 39 0.86 -9.18 10.24
CA HIS A 39 1.88 -10.13 9.81
C HIS A 39 2.73 -9.50 8.71
N ILE A 40 4.02 -9.41 8.96
CA ILE A 40 5.00 -8.90 8.00
C ILE A 40 5.79 -10.09 7.46
N CYS A 41 5.93 -10.17 6.14
CA CYS A 41 6.67 -11.22 5.47
C CYS A 41 7.42 -10.69 4.25
N LEU A 42 8.33 -11.52 3.73
CA LEU A 42 9.05 -11.23 2.49
C LEU A 42 8.30 -11.84 1.32
N TRP A 43 8.37 -11.19 0.17
CA TRP A 43 7.88 -11.73 -1.09
C TRP A 43 8.54 -13.09 -1.35
N GLY A 44 7.70 -14.12 -1.54
CA GLY A 44 8.17 -15.50 -1.68
C GLY A 44 8.51 -16.22 -0.37
N ASP A 45 8.08 -15.72 0.80
CA ASP A 45 8.14 -16.47 2.06
C ASP A 45 7.30 -17.75 1.95
N THR A 46 7.95 -18.87 1.64
CA THR A 46 7.31 -20.16 1.39
C THR A 46 6.54 -20.73 2.57
N LYS A 47 6.69 -20.17 3.78
CA LYS A 47 5.85 -20.53 4.92
C LYS A 47 4.43 -20.03 4.75
N ARG A 48 4.26 -18.83 4.18
CA ARG A 48 2.97 -18.12 4.07
C ARG A 48 2.48 -17.92 2.65
N MET A 49 3.38 -18.05 1.68
CA MET A 49 3.12 -17.76 0.29
C MET A 49 3.44 -18.97 -0.58
N GLU A 50 2.81 -19.00 -1.74
CA GLU A 50 3.04 -19.97 -2.80
C GLU A 50 3.05 -19.28 -4.15
N LEU A 51 3.75 -19.86 -5.12
CA LEU A 51 3.82 -19.32 -6.47
C LEU A 51 2.48 -19.60 -7.16
N HIS A 52 1.81 -18.54 -7.64
CA HIS A 52 0.58 -18.66 -8.41
C HIS A 52 0.83 -19.53 -9.66
N PRO A 53 -0.14 -20.33 -10.14
CA PRO A 53 0.02 -21.20 -11.33
C PRO A 53 0.50 -20.50 -12.61
N ASN A 54 0.40 -19.17 -12.68
CA ASN A 54 0.94 -18.38 -13.79
C ASN A 54 2.47 -18.27 -13.80
N GLY A 55 3.13 -18.71 -12.73
CA GLY A 55 4.59 -18.72 -12.57
C GLY A 55 5.22 -17.35 -12.36
N LYS A 56 4.44 -16.28 -12.19
CA LYS A 56 4.95 -14.89 -12.17
C LYS A 56 4.78 -14.18 -10.83
N ILE A 57 3.73 -14.51 -10.07
CA ILE A 57 3.41 -13.81 -8.82
C ILE A 57 3.25 -14.81 -7.68
N TYR A 58 3.54 -14.37 -6.46
CA TYR A 58 3.20 -15.13 -5.26
C TYR A 58 1.83 -14.72 -4.74
N GLN A 59 1.12 -15.68 -4.14
CA GLN A 59 -0.12 -15.47 -3.40
C GLN A 59 0.04 -15.96 -1.97
N PHE A 60 -0.76 -15.43 -1.05
CA PHE A 60 -0.84 -15.99 0.29
C PHE A 60 -1.54 -17.36 0.21
N LYS A 61 -1.06 -18.32 1.00
CA LYS A 61 -1.68 -19.63 1.13
C LYS A 61 -3.04 -19.51 1.81
N ASP A 62 -3.90 -20.49 1.56
CA ASP A 62 -5.15 -20.65 2.30
C ASP A 62 -4.89 -21.07 3.76
N ASN A 63 -5.90 -20.91 4.61
CA ASN A 63 -5.90 -21.30 6.02
C ASN A 63 -4.82 -20.60 6.87
N LEU A 64 -4.42 -19.39 6.48
CA LEU A 64 -3.58 -18.53 7.33
C LEU A 64 -4.39 -17.99 8.52
N GLU A 65 -3.69 -17.67 9.60
CA GLU A 65 -4.31 -17.02 10.76
C GLU A 65 -4.91 -15.67 10.39
N ASP A 66 -6.03 -15.34 11.02
CA ASP A 66 -6.74 -14.07 10.81
C ASP A 66 -5.86 -12.87 11.12
N GLY A 67 -5.77 -11.96 10.16
CA GLY A 67 -4.82 -10.87 10.26
C GLY A 67 -4.70 -10.06 8.99
N LYS A 68 -4.06 -8.90 9.12
CA LYS A 68 -3.57 -8.14 7.98
C LYS A 68 -2.16 -8.63 7.65
N TYR A 69 -1.95 -9.06 6.42
CA TYR A 69 -0.64 -9.47 5.92
C TYR A 69 -0.08 -8.40 4.99
N THR A 70 1.19 -8.08 5.19
CA THR A 70 1.98 -7.22 4.30
C THR A 70 3.23 -7.98 3.88
N ALA A 71 3.39 -8.17 2.56
CA ALA A 71 4.59 -8.71 1.95
C ALA A 71 5.44 -7.58 1.37
N PHE A 72 6.75 -7.63 1.58
CA PHE A 72 7.71 -6.68 1.03
C PHE A 72 8.67 -7.37 0.07
N PHE A 73 9.08 -6.69 -1.01
CA PHE A 73 10.08 -7.22 -1.95
C PHE A 73 11.45 -7.40 -1.31
N ASP A 74 11.80 -6.54 -0.34
CA ASP A 74 13.08 -6.57 0.35
C ASP A 74 12.96 -6.63 1.88
N LYS A 75 14.04 -7.07 2.53
CA LYS A 75 14.17 -7.11 3.99
C LYS A 75 14.28 -5.73 4.64
N LYS A 76 14.45 -4.68 3.85
CA LYS A 76 14.55 -3.31 4.34
C LYS A 76 13.17 -2.68 4.53
N TYR A 77 12.10 -3.39 4.16
CA TYR A 77 10.70 -2.99 4.30
C TYR A 77 10.39 -1.68 3.59
N LYS A 78 11.07 -1.42 2.47
CA LYS A 78 10.85 -0.18 1.72
C LYS A 78 9.79 -0.33 0.63
N ASP A 79 9.80 -1.48 -0.03
CA ASP A 79 8.99 -1.70 -1.22
C ASP A 79 7.95 -2.77 -0.91
N THR A 80 6.71 -2.32 -0.70
CA THR A 80 5.58 -3.21 -0.47
C THR A 80 5.29 -3.95 -1.76
N ALA A 81 5.10 -5.27 -1.68
CA ALA A 81 4.72 -6.11 -2.82
C ALA A 81 3.22 -6.40 -2.80
N MET A 82 2.66 -6.68 -1.61
CA MET A 82 1.26 -7.06 -1.48
C MET A 82 0.72 -6.78 -0.08
N VAL A 83 -0.55 -6.39 -0.01
CA VAL A 83 -1.32 -6.25 1.23
C VAL A 83 -2.63 -7.01 1.08
N VAL A 84 -3.01 -7.78 2.10
CA VAL A 84 -4.29 -8.48 2.16
C VAL A 84 -4.78 -8.59 3.59
N VAL A 85 -6.08 -8.86 3.76
CA VAL A 85 -6.68 -9.25 5.04
C VAL A 85 -7.18 -10.70 4.91
N ILE A 86 -6.84 -11.51 5.90
CA ILE A 86 -7.31 -12.87 6.06
C ILE A 86 -8.35 -12.89 7.18
N GLU A 87 -9.51 -13.50 6.92
CA GLU A 87 -10.58 -13.77 7.88
C GLU A 87 -11.07 -15.20 7.69
N ASN A 88 -11.19 -15.95 8.79
CA ASN A 88 -11.54 -17.36 8.80
C ASN A 88 -10.67 -18.21 7.86
N GLY A 89 -9.39 -17.89 7.75
CA GLY A 89 -8.47 -18.61 6.86
C GLY A 89 -8.54 -18.23 5.38
N GLU A 90 -9.41 -17.29 5.00
CA GLU A 90 -9.64 -16.90 3.61
C GLU A 90 -9.36 -15.42 3.38
N LEU A 91 -8.97 -15.06 2.14
CA LEU A 91 -8.84 -13.66 1.74
C LEU A 91 -10.20 -12.95 1.83
N ASN A 92 -10.24 -11.84 2.55
CA ASN A 92 -11.45 -11.06 2.76
C ASN A 92 -11.11 -9.57 2.78
N GLY A 93 -11.82 -8.78 1.98
CA GLY A 93 -11.60 -7.34 1.83
C GLY A 93 -10.68 -6.99 0.66
N LEU A 94 -9.98 -5.86 0.77
CA LEU A 94 -9.19 -5.33 -0.34
C LEU A 94 -7.79 -5.95 -0.39
N LEU A 95 -7.47 -6.56 -1.52
CA LEU A 95 -6.11 -6.91 -1.91
C LEU A 95 -5.51 -5.77 -2.72
N GLN A 96 -4.27 -5.42 -2.41
CA GLN A 96 -3.47 -4.48 -3.20
C GLN A 96 -2.13 -5.12 -3.55
N ARG A 97 -1.68 -4.97 -4.79
CA ARG A 97 -0.35 -5.40 -5.25
C ARG A 97 0.39 -4.27 -5.92
N TRP A 98 1.69 -4.24 -5.66
CA TRP A 98 2.62 -3.31 -6.27
C TRP A 98 3.69 -4.07 -7.03
N ASP A 99 4.21 -3.46 -8.08
CA ASP A 99 5.38 -3.90 -8.84
C ASP A 99 6.33 -2.70 -8.95
N ASP A 100 7.59 -2.88 -8.56
CA ASP A 100 8.61 -1.81 -8.51
C ASP A 100 8.12 -0.49 -7.83
N GLY A 101 7.28 -0.63 -6.80
CA GLY A 101 6.71 0.50 -6.05
C GLY A 101 5.46 1.13 -6.66
N GLU A 102 5.05 0.73 -7.87
CA GLU A 102 3.83 1.19 -8.53
C GLU A 102 2.66 0.25 -8.22
N LEU A 103 1.47 0.79 -7.92
CA LEU A 103 0.29 -0.02 -7.61
C LEU A 103 -0.26 -0.64 -8.89
N VAL A 104 -0.18 -1.96 -9.07
CA VAL A 104 -0.59 -2.65 -10.31
C VAL A 104 -1.95 -3.33 -10.22
N GLU A 105 -2.44 -3.63 -9.01
CA GLU A 105 -3.78 -4.18 -8.82
C GLU A 105 -4.42 -3.74 -7.50
N GLU A 106 -5.71 -3.41 -7.57
CA GLU A 106 -6.63 -3.42 -6.43
C GLU A 106 -7.75 -4.42 -6.72
N CYS A 107 -8.08 -5.31 -5.79
CA CYS A 107 -9.14 -6.29 -5.99
C CYS A 107 -9.89 -6.58 -4.69
N GLU A 108 -11.21 -6.50 -4.73
CA GLU A 108 -12.07 -6.89 -3.61
C GLU A 108 -12.24 -8.42 -3.56
N TYR A 109 -12.08 -8.98 -2.37
CA TYR A 109 -12.26 -10.39 -2.07
C TYR A 109 -13.34 -10.59 -1.00
N LYS A 110 -14.08 -11.67 -1.14
CA LYS A 110 -15.02 -12.18 -0.13
C LYS A 110 -14.94 -13.70 -0.13
N ASN A 111 -14.71 -14.27 1.04
CA ASN A 111 -14.57 -15.71 1.25
C ASN A 111 -13.58 -16.36 0.26
N GLY A 112 -12.39 -15.77 0.13
CA GLY A 112 -11.32 -16.25 -0.75
C GLY A 112 -11.54 -15.98 -2.24
N LEU A 113 -12.72 -15.54 -2.66
CA LEU A 113 -13.07 -15.29 -4.05
C LEU A 113 -13.08 -13.80 -4.38
N LYS A 114 -12.69 -13.45 -5.61
CA LYS A 114 -12.84 -12.08 -6.11
C LYS A 114 -14.32 -11.73 -6.16
N ASN A 115 -14.72 -10.68 -5.45
CA ASN A 115 -16.12 -10.31 -5.33
C ASN A 115 -16.23 -8.82 -5.03
N GLY A 116 -16.66 -8.04 -6.01
CA GLY A 116 -16.64 -6.57 -5.95
C GLY A 116 -15.96 -5.98 -7.18
N TRP A 117 -15.17 -4.92 -7.01
CA TRP A 117 -14.43 -4.31 -8.09
C TRP A 117 -12.98 -4.77 -8.13
N ARG A 118 -12.44 -4.87 -9.33
CA ARG A 118 -11.01 -5.08 -9.60
C ARG A 118 -10.51 -4.01 -10.53
N LYS A 119 -9.39 -3.40 -10.18
CA LYS A 119 -8.70 -2.38 -10.97
C LYS A 119 -7.30 -2.89 -11.27
N LEU A 120 -6.91 -2.81 -12.53
CA LEU A 120 -5.57 -3.14 -13.00
C LEU A 120 -4.95 -1.89 -13.60
N TYR A 121 -3.76 -1.56 -13.12
CA TYR A 121 -3.01 -0.38 -13.56
C TYR A 121 -1.81 -0.86 -14.37
N PHE A 122 -1.67 -0.31 -15.56
CA PHE A 122 -0.60 -0.66 -16.48
C PHE A 122 0.17 0.62 -16.83
N TYR A 123 1.41 0.67 -16.38
CA TYR A 123 2.26 1.84 -16.53
C TYR A 123 3.10 1.70 -17.80
N THR A 124 2.97 2.67 -18.71
CA THR A 124 3.77 2.72 -19.94
C THR A 124 4.55 4.02 -20.02
N LYS A 125 5.79 3.95 -20.52
CA LYS A 125 6.66 5.13 -20.64
C LYS A 125 6.16 6.15 -21.68
N GLU A 126 5.38 5.70 -22.65
CA GLU A 126 4.95 6.51 -23.81
C GLU A 126 3.52 7.04 -23.68
N HIS A 127 2.61 6.29 -23.04
CA HIS A 127 1.17 6.59 -23.02
C HIS A 127 0.61 6.88 -21.62
N GLY A 128 1.41 6.82 -20.55
CA GLY A 128 0.92 7.04 -19.19
C GLY A 128 0.31 5.77 -18.58
N ILE A 129 -0.69 5.94 -17.71
CA ILE A 129 -1.32 4.87 -16.92
C ILE A 129 -2.58 4.41 -17.64
N PHE A 130 -2.60 3.17 -18.10
CA PHE A 130 -3.80 2.49 -18.58
C PHE A 130 -4.52 1.82 -17.41
N LEU A 131 -5.81 2.09 -17.25
CA LEU A 131 -6.64 1.55 -16.17
C LEU A 131 -7.72 0.64 -16.75
N ASN A 132 -7.71 -0.63 -16.33
CA ASN A 132 -8.76 -1.60 -16.64
C ASN A 132 -9.60 -1.89 -15.38
N ILE A 133 -10.90 -1.61 -15.44
CA ILE A 133 -11.84 -1.83 -14.36
C ILE A 133 -12.73 -3.02 -14.70
N GLN A 134 -12.78 -3.97 -13.79
CA GLN A 134 -13.57 -5.20 -13.89
C GLN A 134 -14.54 -5.29 -12.72
N LYS A 135 -15.74 -5.80 -13.00
CA LYS A 135 -16.70 -6.22 -11.97
C LYS A 135 -16.55 -7.72 -11.77
N CYS A 136 -16.37 -8.14 -10.52
CA CYS A 136 -16.20 -9.53 -10.15
C CYS A 136 -17.34 -10.03 -9.25
N GLU A 137 -17.80 -11.25 -9.50
CA GLU A 137 -18.80 -11.98 -8.71
C GLU A 137 -18.39 -13.46 -8.67
N ASP A 138 -18.32 -14.02 -7.46
CA ASP A 138 -17.94 -15.42 -7.20
C ASP A 138 -16.66 -15.88 -7.93
N GLY A 139 -15.66 -14.99 -7.99
CA GLY A 139 -14.36 -15.26 -8.60
C GLY A 139 -14.27 -14.97 -10.10
N ALA A 140 -15.41 -14.83 -10.80
CA ALA A 140 -15.46 -14.46 -12.20
C ALA A 140 -15.43 -12.94 -12.35
N CYS A 141 -14.62 -12.41 -13.28
CA CYS A 141 -14.50 -10.98 -13.53
C CYS A 141 -14.84 -10.64 -14.98
N ILE A 142 -15.63 -9.59 -15.17
CA ILE A 142 -16.02 -9.06 -16.48
C ILE A 142 -15.48 -7.64 -16.59
N GLU A 143 -14.81 -7.32 -17.70
CA GLU A 143 -14.36 -5.96 -17.99
C GLU A 143 -15.56 -5.03 -18.19
N VAL A 144 -15.52 -3.89 -17.51
CA VAL A 144 -16.60 -2.89 -17.55
C VAL A 144 -16.12 -1.60 -18.21
N HIS A 145 -14.86 -1.21 -17.99
CA HIS A 145 -14.34 0.07 -18.44
C HIS A 145 -12.82 0.06 -18.58
N THR A 146 -12.34 0.85 -19.53
CA THR A 146 -10.92 0.98 -19.86
C THR A 146 -10.59 2.43 -20.18
N GLU A 147 -9.57 2.99 -19.52
CA GLU A 147 -9.08 4.37 -19.72
C GLU A 147 -7.65 4.39 -20.25
N TRP A 148 -7.35 5.37 -21.12
CA TRP A 148 -6.05 5.65 -21.73
C TRP A 148 -5.58 7.06 -21.37
#